data_AF-A0A0C5FZ95-F1
#
_entry.id   AF-A0A0C5FZ95-F1
#
_cell.length_a   1.000
_cell.length_b   1.000
_cell.length_c   1.000
_cell.angle_alpha   90.00
_cell.angle_beta   90.00
_cell.angle_gamma   90.00
#
_symmetry.space_group_name_H-M   'P 1'
#
loop_
_entity.id
_entity.type
_entity.pdbx_description
1 polymer ?
#
loop_
_entity_poly.entity_id
_entity_poly.type
_entity_poly.pdbx_seq_one_letter_code
_entity_poly.pdbx_strand_id
1 'polypeptide(L)' 'MINKGLTVRGAQMHGQRYIPMLLERLASGELRTAHLATHTVPLDQAPKAYDLFKHKTDGCVRTVIRP' A
#
# COMPACT_ATOMS: atom_id res chain seq x y z
N MET A 1 -9.89 7.57 -27.64
CA MET A 1 -9.80 6.15 -27.26
C MET A 1 -10.06 5.22 -28.44
N ILE A 2 -11.19 5.38 -29.14
CA ILE A 2 -11.59 4.48 -30.24
C ILE A 2 -10.65 4.57 -31.45
N ASN A 3 -10.10 5.75 -31.78
CA ASN A 3 -9.22 5.90 -32.96
C ASN A 3 -7.72 5.57 -32.71
N LYS A 4 -7.35 5.15 -31.49
CA LYS A 4 -5.96 4.78 -31.15
C LYS A 4 -5.82 3.32 -30.69
N GLY A 5 -6.89 2.52 -30.75
CA GLY A 5 -6.86 1.12 -30.31
C GLY A 5 -6.50 0.90 -28.83
N LEU A 6 -6.69 1.91 -27.98
CA LEU A 6 -6.32 1.82 -26.57
C LEU A 6 -7.39 1.06 -25.77
N THR A 7 -6.97 0.05 -25.01
CA THR A 7 -7.82 -0.61 -24.01
C THR A 7 -7.57 -0.01 -22.65
N VAL A 8 -8.63 0.50 -22.01
CA VAL A 8 -8.59 0.96 -20.62
C VAL A 8 -9.21 -0.11 -19.74
N ARG A 9 -8.48 -0.55 -18.71
CA ARG A 9 -8.95 -1.50 -17.70
C ARG A 9 -8.98 -0.81 -16.34
N GLY A 10 -10.15 -0.75 -15.73
CA GLY A 10 -10.36 -0.26 -14.37
C GLY A 10 -11.10 -1.31 -13.56
N ALA A 11 -10.59 -1.64 -12.38
CA ALA A 11 -11.22 -2.54 -11.42
C ALA A 11 -10.63 -2.30 -10.03
N GLN A 12 -11.33 -2.76 -9.00
CA GLN A 12 -10.72 -2.93 -7.69
C GLN A 12 -9.69 -4.08 -7.73
N MET A 13 -8.67 -4.01 -6.88
CA MET A 13 -7.65 -5.05 -6.80
C MET A 13 -8.27 -6.41 -6.43
N HIS A 14 -8.04 -7.44 -7.25
CA HIS A 14 -8.50 -8.80 -6.98
C HIS A 14 -7.56 -9.51 -5.97
N GLY A 15 -7.65 -9.14 -4.69
CA GLY A 15 -6.76 -9.59 -3.62
C GLY A 15 -6.58 -11.12 -3.56
N GLN A 16 -7.67 -11.88 -3.55
CA GLN A 16 -7.64 -13.35 -3.45
C GLN A 16 -6.80 -14.04 -4.55
N ARG A 17 -6.68 -13.41 -5.73
CA ARG A 17 -5.90 -13.97 -6.85
C ARG A 17 -4.41 -13.68 -6.73
N TYR A 18 -4.05 -12.51 -6.19
CA TYR A 18 -2.67 -12.01 -6.26
C TYR A 18 -1.93 -12.06 -4.93
N ILE A 19 -2.62 -12.02 -3.79
CA ILE A 19 -1.98 -12.04 -2.46
C ILE A 19 -1.06 -13.27 -2.27
N PRO A 20 -1.47 -14.52 -2.59
CA PRO A 20 -0.60 -15.67 -2.40
C PRO A 20 0.74 -15.55 -3.14
N MET A 21 0.70 -15.22 -4.43
CA MET A 21 1.88 -14.97 -5.26
C MET A 21 2.75 -13.83 -4.70
N LEU A 22 2.14 -12.73 -4.23
CA LEU A 22 2.91 -11.62 -3.68
C LEU A 22 3.63 -12.01 -2.38
N LEU A 23 2.99 -12.79 -1.51
CA LEU A 23 3.61 -13.29 -0.28
C LEU A 23 4.77 -14.24 -0.56
N GLU A 24 4.64 -15.13 -1.55
CA GLU A 24 5.73 -16.03 -1.98
C GLU A 24 6.97 -15.24 -2.45
N ARG A 25 6.76 -14.19 -3.26
CA ARG A 25 7.85 -13.34 -3.77
C ARG A 25 8.48 -12.46 -2.68
N LEU A 26 7.70 -12.04 -1.68
CA LEU A 26 8.22 -11.35 -0.50
C LEU A 26 9.09 -12.31 0.33
N ALA A 27 8.62 -13.55 0.53
CA ALA A 27 9.34 -14.56 1.31
C ALA A 27 10.63 -15.03 0.62
N SER A 28 10.66 -15.11 -0.71
CA SER A 28 11.87 -15.42 -1.48
C SER A 28 12.87 -14.27 -1.54
N GLY A 29 12.49 -13.07 -1.11
CA GLY A 29 13.33 -11.86 -1.17
C GLY A 29 13.35 -11.17 -2.54
N GLU A 30 12.61 -11.68 -3.54
CA GLU A 30 12.44 -11.05 -4.86
C GLU A 30 11.78 -9.66 -4.72
N LEU A 31 10.87 -9.52 -3.76
CA LEU A 31 10.15 -8.28 -3.49
C LEU A 31 10.45 -7.78 -2.07
N ARG A 32 10.73 -6.48 -1.92
CA ARG A 32 10.91 -5.83 -0.61
C ARG A 32 10.05 -4.57 -0.52
N THR A 33 9.04 -4.58 0.34
CA THR A 33 8.05 -3.48 0.48
C THR A 33 8.13 -2.72 1.79
N ALA A 34 9.03 -3.11 2.71
CA ALA A 34 9.15 -2.49 4.03
C ALA A 34 9.38 -0.97 4.00
N HIS A 35 10.04 -0.47 2.94
CA HIS A 35 10.29 0.97 2.74
C HIS A 35 9.01 1.80 2.55
N LEU A 36 7.88 1.17 2.21
CA LEU A 36 6.59 1.86 2.08
C LEU A 36 6.02 2.26 3.44
N ALA A 37 6.31 1.51 4.50
CA ALA A 37 5.82 1.76 5.86
C ALA A 37 6.67 2.83 6.56
N THR A 38 6.53 4.09 6.14
CA THR A 38 7.40 5.18 6.61
C THR A 38 7.17 5.56 8.07
N HIS A 39 5.96 5.34 8.60
CA HIS A 39 5.64 5.66 9.99
C HIS A 39 4.95 4.47 10.64
N THR A 40 5.48 4.03 11.79
CA THR A 40 4.85 2.98 12.61
C THR A 40 4.52 3.56 13.98
N VAL A 41 3.26 3.43 14.41
CA VAL A 41 2.79 3.98 15.69
C VAL A 41 1.96 2.95 16.46
N PRO A 42 1.89 3.06 17.80
CA PRO A 42 0.94 2.28 18.61
C PRO A 42 -0.53 2.68 18.35
N LEU A 43 -1.46 1.80 18.71
CA LEU A 43 -2.90 1.94 18.47
C LEU A 43 -3.52 3.20 19.12
N ASP A 44 -3.05 3.60 20.29
CA ASP A 44 -3.47 4.81 20.99
C ASP A 44 -3.17 6.10 20.20
N GLN A 45 -2.21 6.04 19.27
CA GLN A 45 -1.85 7.13 18.36
C GLN A 45 -2.52 7.03 16.98
N ALA A 46 -3.47 6.12 16.79
CA ALA A 46 -4.20 5.98 15.53
C ALA A 46 -4.74 7.31 14.98
N PRO A 47 -5.39 8.20 15.78
CA PRO A 47 -5.88 9.49 15.26
C PRO A 47 -4.79 10.34 14.62
N LYS A 48 -3.59 10.40 15.23
CA LYS A 48 -2.44 11.12 14.68
C LYS A 48 -1.90 10.45 13.40
N ALA A 49 -1.89 9.12 13.36
CA ALA A 49 -1.48 8.38 12.16
C ALA A 49 -2.42 8.65 10.96
N TYR A 50 -3.73 8.75 11.21
CA TYR A 50 -4.70 9.12 10.18
C TYR A 50 -4.49 10.55 9.68
N ASP A 51 -4.24 11.50 10.58
CA ASP A 51 -3.97 12.90 10.22
C ASP A 51 -2.71 13.03 9.34
N LEU A 52 -1.61 12.40 9.76
CA LEU A 52 -0.34 12.38 9.04
C LEU A 52 -0.49 11.75 7.63
N PHE A 53 -1.22 10.65 7.49
CA PHE A 53 -1.48 10.02 6.19
C PHE A 53 -2.40 10.87 5.29
N LYS A 54 -3.43 11.50 5.87
CA LYS A 54 -4.36 12.36 5.13
C LYS A 54 -3.68 13.62 4.59
N HIS A 55 -2.86 14.27 5.41
CA HIS A 55 -2.20 15.52 5.08
C HIS A 55 -0.81 15.33 4.44
N LYS A 56 -0.32 14.09 4.35
CA LYS A 56 0.99 13.74 3.75
C LYS A 56 2.15 14.54 4.32
N THR A 57 2.08 14.83 5.61
CA THR A 57 3.14 15.55 6.32
C THR A 57 4.30 14.61 6.62
N ASP A 58 5.47 15.18 6.92
CA ASP A 58 6.67 14.42 7.33
C ASP A 58 7.11 13.32 6.34
N GLY A 59 6.89 13.55 5.03
CA GLY A 59 7.21 12.53 4.02
C GLY A 59 6.39 11.25 4.13
N CYS A 60 5.19 11.31 4.72
CA CYS A 60 4.33 10.14 4.89
C CYS A 60 3.95 9.50 3.55
N VAL A 61 4.37 8.25 3.35
CA VAL A 61 3.90 7.37 2.28
C VAL A 61 2.81 6.43 2.82
N ARG A 62 3.08 5.75 3.95
CA ARG A 62 2.10 4.90 4.63
C ARG A 62 2.37 4.85 6.13
N THR A 63 1.30 4.97 6.90
CA THR A 63 1.29 4.68 8.34
C THR A 63 0.91 3.21 8.60
N VAL A 64 1.59 2.59 9.56
CA VAL A 64 1.27 1.26 10.08
C VAL A 64 0.93 1.41 11.56
N ILE A 65 -0.30 1.05 11.91
CA ILE A 65 -0.75 1.06 13.31
C ILE A 65 -0.53 -0.34 13.86
N ARG A 66 0.25 -0.44 14.95
CA ARG A 66 0.48 -1.70 15.66
C ARG A 66 -0.41 -1.76 16.91
N PRO A 67 -1.19 -2.84 17.08
CA PRO A 67 -2.00 -3.06 18.28
C PRO A 67 -1.14 -3.32 19.51
#